data_AF-A0A663EML6-F1
#
_entry.id   AF-A0A663EML6-F1
#
_cell.length_a   1.000
_cell.length_b   1.000
_cell.length_c   1.000
_cell.angle_alpha   90.00
_cell.angle_beta   90.00
_cell.angle_gamma   90.00
#
_symmetry.space_group_name_H-M   'P 1'
#
loop_
_entity.id
_entity.type
_entity.pdbx_description
1 polymer ?
#
loop_
_entity_poly.entity_id
_entity_poly.type
_entity_poly.pdbx_seq_one_letter_code
_entity_poly.pdbx_strand_id
1 'polypeptide(L)'
;MAALGAGGGRAAAALLLRRRGPAGLGAGPRRYRYKEKWAATAPRIPPTRLALHHFDVNYSLQLKDLWPSVRASLLCEQKYGALLNNFSPVDHVTQELELLNATDFVSEAPKKALRSQEGSETSPPLRPSIRSNIKCYTFPRGDITRFRPAR
;
A
#
# COMPACT_ATOMS: atom_id res chain seq x y z
N MET A 1 17.81 -61.68 -42.87
CA MET A 1 16.50 -61.92 -42.22
C MET A 1 15.92 -60.57 -41.82
N ALA A 2 14.81 -60.20 -42.43
CA ALA A 2 14.15 -58.90 -42.33
C ALA A 2 13.12 -58.85 -41.19
N ALA A 3 12.89 -57.64 -40.64
CA ALA A 3 11.61 -57.07 -40.22
C ALA A 3 11.89 -55.68 -39.59
N LEU A 4 11.73 -54.56 -40.30
CA LEU A 4 10.49 -53.78 -40.49
C LEU A 4 9.81 -53.37 -39.18
N GLY A 5 9.94 -52.08 -38.85
CA GLY A 5 9.11 -51.34 -37.92
C GLY A 5 9.02 -49.90 -38.41
N ALA A 6 8.09 -49.65 -39.33
CA ALA A 6 7.80 -48.34 -39.90
C ALA A 6 6.96 -47.50 -38.92
N GLY A 7 7.26 -46.21 -38.84
CA GLY A 7 6.48 -45.23 -38.09
C GLY A 7 6.72 -43.84 -38.64
N GLY A 8 6.20 -43.59 -39.84
CA GLY A 8 6.24 -42.27 -40.48
C GLY A 8 5.28 -41.29 -39.83
N GLY A 9 5.75 -40.07 -39.61
CA GLY A 9 4.95 -38.92 -39.21
C GLY A 9 5.41 -37.70 -39.98
N ARG A 10 4.65 -37.36 -41.03
CA ARG A 10 4.91 -36.27 -41.98
C ARG A 10 4.72 -34.91 -41.29
N ALA A 11 5.56 -33.96 -41.73
CA ALA A 11 5.28 -32.57 -42.04
C ALA A 11 4.35 -31.76 -41.10
N ALA A 12 4.87 -30.65 -40.59
CA ALA A 12 4.32 -29.33 -40.94
C ALA A 12 5.27 -28.22 -40.45
N ALA A 13 5.85 -27.49 -41.40
CA ALA A 13 6.34 -26.15 -41.16
C ALA A 13 5.14 -25.26 -40.79
N ALA A 14 5.07 -24.82 -39.53
CA ALA A 14 4.07 -23.85 -39.10
C ALA A 14 4.68 -22.45 -39.13
N LEU A 15 4.26 -21.72 -40.17
CA LEU A 15 4.49 -20.31 -40.46
C LEU A 15 4.51 -19.39 -39.23
N LEU A 16 5.47 -18.46 -39.29
CA LEU A 16 5.47 -17.16 -38.65
C LEU A 16 4.11 -16.45 -38.83
N LEU A 17 3.33 -16.36 -37.77
CA LEU A 17 2.25 -15.37 -37.65
C LEU A 17 2.61 -14.37 -36.56
N ARG A 18 3.39 -13.36 -36.99
CA ARG A 18 3.45 -12.05 -36.38
C ARG A 18 2.02 -11.52 -36.22
N ARG A 19 1.46 -11.60 -35.01
CA ARG A 19 0.24 -10.87 -34.66
C ARG A 19 0.58 -9.38 -34.60
N ARG A 20 0.32 -8.70 -35.71
CA ARG A 20 0.40 -7.25 -35.88
C ARG A 20 -0.86 -6.65 -35.24
N GLY A 21 -0.75 -6.22 -33.98
CA GLY A 21 -1.74 -5.37 -33.32
C GLY A 21 -1.69 -3.94 -33.89
N PRO A 22 -2.79 -3.17 -33.77
CA PRO A 22 -3.08 -2.03 -34.61
C PRO A 22 -2.13 -0.85 -34.38
N ALA A 23 -1.76 -0.19 -35.47
CA ALA A 23 -1.10 1.10 -35.47
C ALA A 23 -2.05 2.16 -34.92
N GLY A 24 -1.66 2.85 -33.86
CA GLY A 24 -2.40 3.98 -33.31
C GLY A 24 -1.73 4.54 -32.07
N LEU A 25 -1.06 5.68 -32.26
CA LEU A 25 -0.51 6.60 -31.25
C LEU A 25 0.82 6.17 -30.61
N GLY A 26 1.87 6.90 -30.99
CA GLY A 26 3.26 6.61 -30.71
C GLY A 26 3.54 6.37 -29.22
N ALA A 27 4.28 5.29 -28.96
CA ALA A 27 5.12 5.22 -27.78
C ALA A 27 6.13 6.37 -27.88
N GLY A 28 5.79 7.52 -27.32
CA GLY A 28 6.74 8.60 -27.12
C GLY A 28 7.99 8.04 -26.45
N PRO A 29 9.20 8.50 -26.82
CA PRO A 29 10.43 8.00 -26.24
C PRO A 29 10.37 8.19 -24.72
N ARG A 30 10.18 7.08 -24.01
CA ARG A 30 10.17 7.05 -22.53
C ARG A 30 11.61 7.25 -22.08
N ARG A 31 12.04 8.51 -21.96
CA ARG A 31 13.39 8.95 -21.55
C ARG A 31 13.76 8.63 -20.09
N TYR A 32 13.22 7.55 -19.53
CA TYR A 32 13.56 7.04 -18.20
C TYR A 32 13.66 5.49 -18.16
N ARG A 33 14.09 4.86 -19.25
CA ARG A 33 14.67 3.51 -19.11
C ARG A 33 16.09 3.69 -18.60
N TYR A 34 16.25 3.59 -17.27
CA TYR A 34 17.56 3.41 -16.65
C TYR A 34 18.28 2.27 -17.36
N LYS A 35 19.34 2.59 -18.11
CA LYS A 35 20.16 1.59 -18.76
C LYS A 35 21.02 0.96 -17.69
N GLU A 36 20.68 -0.26 -17.31
CA GLU A 36 21.43 -1.04 -16.33
C GLU A 36 22.90 -1.06 -16.76
N LYS A 37 23.78 -0.56 -15.89
CA LYS A 37 25.21 -0.48 -16.18
C LYS A 37 25.73 -1.92 -16.18
N TRP A 38 26.21 -2.38 -17.33
CA TRP A 38 26.76 -3.73 -17.53
C TRP A 38 27.91 -4.10 -16.57
N ALA A 39 28.52 -3.10 -15.91
CA ALA A 39 29.63 -3.22 -14.98
C ALA A 39 29.32 -2.67 -13.57
N ALA A 40 28.06 -2.49 -13.20
CA ALA A 40 27.71 -2.31 -11.80
C ALA A 40 27.62 -3.72 -11.19
N THR A 41 28.59 -4.09 -10.34
CA THR A 41 28.39 -5.19 -9.40
C THR A 41 27.23 -4.79 -8.50
N ALA A 42 26.02 -5.23 -8.85
CA ALA A 42 24.85 -5.02 -8.02
C ALA A 42 25.21 -5.50 -6.61
N PRO A 43 24.97 -4.69 -5.56
CA PRO A 43 25.31 -5.11 -4.21
C PRO A 43 24.62 -6.45 -3.94
N ARG A 44 25.40 -7.42 -3.46
CA ARG A 44 24.92 -8.79 -3.22
C ARG A 44 23.71 -8.82 -2.27
N ILE A 45 23.56 -7.79 -1.44
CA ILE A 45 22.47 -7.60 -0.50
C ILE A 45 21.68 -6.35 -0.91
N PRO A 46 20.38 -6.48 -1.23
CA PRO A 46 19.51 -5.33 -1.48
C PRO A 46 19.44 -4.40 -0.25
N PRO A 47 19.39 -3.07 -0.44
CA PRO A 47 19.31 -2.12 0.66
C PRO A 47 18.08 -2.32 1.55
N THR A 48 16.98 -2.81 0.97
CA THR A 48 15.75 -3.16 1.71
C THR A 48 15.98 -4.31 2.70
N ARG A 49 16.80 -5.31 2.34
CA ARG A 49 17.14 -6.42 3.25
C ARG A 49 18.08 -5.96 4.37
N LEU A 50 19.01 -5.05 4.07
CA LEU A 50 19.89 -4.45 5.06
C LEU A 50 19.09 -3.61 6.08
N ALA A 51 18.16 -2.78 5.60
CA ALA A 51 17.27 -2.00 6.47
C ALA A 51 16.42 -2.90 7.37
N LEU A 52 15.85 -3.96 6.80
CA LEU A 52 15.04 -4.92 7.54
C LEU A 52 15.85 -5.65 8.63
N HIS A 53 17.08 -6.07 8.32
CA HIS A 53 18.00 -6.65 9.31
C HIS A 53 18.30 -5.68 10.45
N HIS A 54 18.56 -4.41 10.13
CA HIS A 54 18.80 -3.38 11.13
C HIS A 54 17.58 -3.16 12.05
N PHE A 55 16.37 -3.19 11.49
CA PHE A 55 15.13 -3.13 12.27
C PHE A 55 14.95 -4.37 13.17
N ASP A 56 15.20 -5.56 12.64
CA ASP A 56 15.12 -6.82 13.40
C ASP A 56 16.11 -6.85 14.57
N VAL A 57 17.31 -6.29 14.46
CA VAL A 57 18.29 -6.23 15.56
C VAL A 57 17.92 -5.18 16.61
N ASN A 58 17.46 -4.00 16.19
CA ASN A 58 17.25 -2.88 17.11
C ASN A 58 15.86 -2.86 17.74
N TYR A 59 14.81 -3.03 16.95
CA TYR A 59 13.43 -2.90 17.44
C TYR A 59 12.92 -4.17 18.13
N SER A 60 13.52 -5.33 17.87
CA SER A 60 13.22 -6.55 18.63
C SER A 60 13.58 -6.40 20.11
N LEU A 61 14.67 -5.69 20.45
CA LEU A 61 15.07 -5.43 21.83
C LEU A 61 14.10 -4.47 22.55
N GLN A 62 13.60 -3.46 21.84
CA GLN A 62 12.71 -2.43 22.38
C GLN A 62 11.26 -2.94 22.54
N LEU A 63 10.74 -3.63 21.52
CA LEU A 63 9.34 -4.02 21.42
C LEU A 63 9.09 -5.48 21.83
N LYS A 64 10.14 -6.30 21.96
CA LYS A 64 10.08 -7.71 22.40
C LYS A 64 8.98 -8.48 21.67
N ASP A 65 8.00 -9.01 22.40
CA ASP A 65 6.91 -9.82 21.88
C ASP A 65 5.96 -9.06 20.95
N LEU A 66 5.96 -7.72 21.00
CA LEU A 66 5.19 -6.89 20.07
C LEU A 66 5.90 -6.72 18.72
N TRP A 67 7.22 -6.95 18.63
CA TRP A 67 7.98 -6.74 17.40
C TRP A 67 7.43 -7.52 16.20
N PRO A 68 7.07 -8.82 16.28
CA PRO A 68 6.50 -9.55 15.15
C PRO A 68 5.24 -8.89 14.58
N SER A 69 4.39 -8.29 15.44
CA SER A 69 3.17 -7.60 15.02
C SER A 69 3.47 -6.30 14.27
N VAL A 70 4.45 -5.53 14.75
CA VAL A 70 4.90 -4.28 14.12
C VAL A 70 5.65 -4.58 12.83
N ARG A 71 6.48 -5.62 12.82
CA ARG A 71 7.19 -6.07 11.62
C ARG A 71 6.22 -6.48 10.52
N ALA A 72 5.16 -7.21 10.87
CA ALA A 72 4.10 -7.54 9.92
C ALA A 72 3.41 -6.28 9.38
N SER A 73 3.09 -5.30 10.24
CA SER A 73 2.43 -4.06 9.80
C SER A 73 3.31 -3.18 8.90
N LEU A 74 4.64 -3.18 9.10
CA LEU A 74 5.58 -2.46 8.25
C LEU A 74 5.71 -3.06 6.84
N LEU A 75 5.55 -4.38 6.72
CA LEU A 75 5.69 -5.10 5.45
C LEU A 75 4.37 -5.28 4.71
N CYS A 76 3.25 -5.18 5.42
CA CYS A 76 1.91 -5.19 4.85
C CYS A 76 1.52 -3.83 4.28
N GLU A 77 0.42 -3.82 3.54
CA GLU A 77 -0.13 -2.59 2.98
C GLU A 77 -0.56 -1.62 4.09
N GLN A 78 -0.16 -0.36 3.94
CA GLN A 78 -0.44 0.67 4.92
C GLN A 78 -1.89 1.13 4.81
N LYS A 79 -2.48 1.42 5.97
CA LYS A 79 -3.79 2.05 6.04
C LYS A 79 -3.64 3.55 5.83
N TYR A 80 -4.47 4.09 4.93
CA TYR A 80 -4.48 5.52 4.61
C TYR A 80 -5.71 6.21 5.21
N GLY A 81 -5.58 7.52 5.45
CA GLY A 81 -6.67 8.40 5.80
C GLY A 81 -6.90 9.42 4.68
N ALA A 82 -8.17 9.79 4.46
CA ALA A 82 -8.55 10.86 3.55
C ALA A 82 -8.57 12.19 4.33
N LEU A 83 -7.56 13.02 4.12
CA LEU A 83 -7.52 14.37 4.66
C LEU A 83 -8.41 15.27 3.82
N LEU A 84 -9.40 15.90 4.47
CA LEU A 84 -10.32 16.78 3.77
C LEU A 84 -9.64 18.10 3.41
N ASN A 85 -9.81 18.52 2.15
CA ASN A 85 -9.40 19.86 1.74
C ASN A 85 -10.46 20.88 2.15
N ASN A 86 -10.13 21.76 3.09
CA ASN A 86 -11.03 22.80 3.59
C ASN A 86 -11.42 23.86 2.55
N PHE A 87 -10.71 23.91 1.40
CA PHE A 87 -11.03 24.82 0.28
C PHE A 87 -11.93 24.19 -0.79
N SER A 88 -12.37 22.94 -0.57
CA SER A 88 -13.27 22.20 -1.46
C SER A 88 -14.71 22.25 -0.92
N PRO A 89 -15.75 21.77 -1.66
CA PRO A 89 -17.09 21.66 -1.12
C PRO A 89 -17.15 20.59 -0.01
N VAL A 90 -16.83 21.02 1.22
CA VAL A 90 -16.67 20.20 2.42
C VAL A 90 -17.87 19.27 2.61
N ASP A 91 -19.09 19.80 2.59
CA ASP A 91 -20.30 19.05 2.92
C ASP A 91 -20.54 17.86 1.99
N HIS A 92 -20.31 18.05 0.69
CA HIS A 92 -20.48 17.00 -0.31
C HIS A 92 -19.45 15.87 -0.12
N VAL A 93 -18.18 16.24 0.02
CA VAL A 93 -17.09 15.28 0.18
C VAL A 93 -17.22 14.55 1.52
N THR A 94 -17.64 15.22 2.59
CA THR A 94 -17.91 14.56 3.87
C THR A 94 -19.04 13.55 3.77
N GLN A 95 -20.13 13.88 3.07
CA GLN A 95 -21.24 12.96 2.87
C GLN A 95 -20.81 11.73 2.04
N GLU A 96 -20.01 11.91 0.99
CA GLU A 96 -19.47 10.80 0.20
C GLU A 96 -18.60 9.87 1.07
N LEU A 97 -17.74 10.43 1.93
CA LEU A 97 -16.87 9.65 2.81
C LEU A 97 -17.68 8.91 3.89
N GLU A 98 -18.73 9.51 4.42
CA GLU A 98 -19.63 8.89 5.40
C GLU A 98 -20.45 7.75 4.77
N LEU A 99 -20.88 7.91 3.51
CA LEU A 99 -21.52 6.82 2.74
C LEU A 99 -20.58 5.62 2.51
N LEU A 100 -19.27 5.85 2.54
CA LEU A 100 -18.25 4.80 2.49
C LEU A 100 -17.96 4.19 3.87
N ASN A 101 -18.70 4.54 4.93
CA ASN A 101 -18.43 4.16 6.33
C ASN A 101 -17.07 4.64 6.86
N ALA A 102 -16.51 5.70 6.27
CA ALA A 102 -15.33 6.33 6.84
C ALA A 102 -15.74 7.31 7.94
N THR A 103 -14.95 7.34 9.02
CA THR A 103 -15.21 8.19 10.18
C THR A 103 -14.07 9.18 10.39
N ASP A 104 -14.40 10.42 10.76
CA ASP A 104 -13.41 11.43 11.10
C ASP A 104 -12.77 11.10 12.46
N PHE A 105 -11.53 10.62 12.44
CA PHE A 105 -10.87 10.21 13.68
C PHE A 105 -10.41 11.41 14.52
N VAL A 106 -10.28 12.60 13.93
CA VAL A 106 -9.79 13.79 14.62
C VAL A 106 -10.88 14.33 15.55
N SER A 107 -12.12 14.40 15.08
CA SER A 107 -13.27 14.77 15.93
C SER A 107 -13.69 13.65 16.90
N GLU A 108 -13.44 12.39 16.57
CA GLU A 108 -13.72 11.25 17.47
C GLU A 108 -12.68 11.04 18.57
N ALA A 109 -11.42 11.44 18.36
CA ALA A 109 -10.35 11.31 19.34
C ALA A 109 -10.67 11.93 20.73
N PRO A 110 -11.10 13.20 20.84
CA PRO A 110 -11.44 13.77 22.15
C PRO A 110 -12.65 13.09 22.79
N LYS A 111 -13.65 12.65 22.00
CA LYS A 111 -14.83 11.94 22.50
C LYS A 111 -14.44 10.58 23.11
N LYS A 112 -13.53 9.84 22.46
CA LYS A 112 -12.99 8.57 22.96
C LYS A 112 -12.12 8.76 24.21
N ALA A 113 -11.34 9.84 24.25
CA ALA A 113 -10.52 10.16 25.42
C ALA A 113 -11.40 10.42 26.66
N LEU A 114 -12.46 11.21 26.52
CA LEU A 114 -13.41 11.49 27.61
C LEU A 114 -14.10 10.22 28.10
N ARG A 115 -14.62 9.37 27.19
CA ARG A 115 -15.25 8.09 27.55
C ARG A 115 -14.31 7.12 28.27
N SER A 116 -13.01 7.17 27.94
CA SER A 116 -12.02 6.31 28.61
C SER A 116 -11.69 6.78 30.03
N GLN A 117 -11.96 8.05 30.37
CA GLN A 117 -11.75 8.59 31.72
C GLN A 117 -12.92 8.32 32.68
N GLU A 118 -14.13 8.05 32.18
CA GLU A 118 -15.30 7.70 33.01
C GLU A 118 -15.13 6.37 33.78
N GLY A 119 -14.11 5.57 33.47
CA GLY A 119 -13.76 4.33 34.19
C GLY A 119 -12.55 4.43 35.13
N SER A 120 -11.94 5.61 35.28
CA SER A 120 -10.69 5.82 36.04
C SER A 120 -10.71 7.19 36.71
N GLU A 121 -11.23 7.27 37.93
CA GLU A 121 -11.04 8.44 38.78
C GLU A 121 -9.53 8.72 38.95
N THR A 122 -9.13 9.99 38.89
CA THR A 122 -7.76 10.55 39.06
C THR A 122 -6.86 10.69 37.81
N SER A 123 -7.26 11.51 36.84
CA SER A 123 -6.31 12.36 36.10
C SER A 123 -7.02 13.54 35.40
N PRO A 124 -6.43 14.75 35.34
CA PRO A 124 -7.05 15.88 34.68
C PRO A 124 -7.25 15.59 33.19
N PRO A 125 -8.35 16.09 32.57
CA PRO A 125 -8.62 15.86 31.16
C PRO A 125 -7.52 16.53 30.34
N LEU A 126 -6.62 15.72 29.78
CA LEU A 126 -5.69 16.15 28.75
C LEU A 126 -6.54 16.52 27.54
N ARG A 127 -6.99 17.76 27.45
CA ARG A 127 -7.59 18.31 26.24
C ARG A 127 -6.50 18.28 25.19
N PRO A 128 -6.58 17.43 24.15
CA PRO A 128 -5.59 17.50 23.11
C PRO A 128 -5.80 18.85 22.42
N SER A 129 -4.79 19.72 22.47
CA SER A 129 -4.75 21.00 21.76
C SER A 129 -4.60 20.74 20.27
N ILE A 130 -5.61 20.09 19.69
CA ILE A 130 -5.67 19.73 18.28
C ILE A 130 -6.28 20.91 17.55
N ARG A 131 -5.60 21.34 16.47
CA ARG A 131 -6.03 22.44 15.62
C ARG A 131 -7.47 22.21 15.15
N SER A 132 -8.30 23.23 15.30
CA SER A 132 -9.77 23.19 15.27
C SER A 132 -10.41 22.92 13.90
N ASN A 133 -9.65 22.70 12.84
CA ASN A 133 -10.17 22.62 11.47
C ASN A 133 -9.59 21.47 10.62
N ILE A 134 -8.90 20.50 11.22
CA ILE A 134 -8.41 19.32 10.48
C ILE A 134 -9.49 18.24 10.54
N LYS A 135 -10.02 17.85 9.37
CA LYS A 135 -10.93 16.71 9.23
C LYS A 135 -10.22 15.59 8.48
N CYS A 136 -10.14 14.40 9.07
CA CYS A 136 -9.45 13.28 8.44
C CYS A 136 -10.21 11.98 8.63
N TYR A 137 -10.65 11.40 7.52
CA TYR A 137 -11.51 10.23 7.48
C TYR A 137 -10.71 8.95 7.36
N THR A 138 -11.08 7.95 8.16
CA THR A 138 -10.47 6.61 8.14
C THR A 138 -11.55 5.55 8.27
N PHE A 139 -11.34 4.40 7.61
CA PHE A 139 -12.20 3.22 7.80
C PHE A 139 -11.99 2.61 9.20
N PRO A 140 -12.98 1.88 9.75
CA PRO A 140 -12.89 1.27 11.08
C PRO A 140 -11.73 0.27 11.22
N ARG A 141 -11.33 -0.04 12.45
CA ARG A 141 -10.23 -0.99 12.71
C ARG A 141 -10.56 -2.37 12.11
N GLY A 142 -9.62 -2.96 11.39
CA GLY A 142 -9.80 -4.23 10.68
C GLY A 142 -10.27 -4.08 9.23
N ASP A 143 -10.83 -2.92 8.87
CA ASP A 143 -11.19 -2.62 7.48
C ASP A 143 -9.95 -2.13 6.70
N ILE A 144 -9.69 -2.80 5.57
CA ILE A 144 -8.57 -2.59 4.64
C ILE A 144 -9.01 -1.92 3.32
N THR A 145 -10.26 -1.45 3.23
CA THR A 145 -10.75 -0.70 2.08
C THR A 145 -9.91 0.55 1.81
N ARG A 146 -9.80 0.91 0.53
CA ARG A 146 -8.99 2.04 0.06
C ARG A 146 -9.90 3.16 -0.42
N PHE A 147 -9.52 4.39 -0.07
CA PHE A 147 -10.11 5.57 -0.68
C PHE A 147 -9.78 5.61 -2.17
N ARG A 148 -10.72 6.16 -2.95
CA ARG A 148 -10.45 6.50 -4.34
C ARG A 148 -9.41 7.63 -4.38
N PRO A 149 -8.56 7.69 -5.41
CA PRO A 149 -7.68 8.84 -5.61
C PRO A 149 -8.47 10.15 -5.64
N ALA A 150 -7.97 11.17 -4.95
CA ALA A 150 -8.55 12.52 -5.01
C ALA A 150 -8.49 13.05 -6.46
N ARG A 151 -9.52 13.78 -6.87
CA ARG A 151 -9.66 14.39 -8.20
C ARG A 151 -9.33 15.87 -8.17
#